data_AF-A0A7N0T6H3-F1
#
_entry.id   AF-A0A7N0T6H3-F1
#
_cell.length_a   1.000
_cell.length_b   1.000
_cell.length_c   1.000
_cell.angle_alpha   90.00
_cell.angle_beta   90.00
_cell.angle_gamma   90.00
#
_symmetry.space_group_name_H-M   'P 1'
#
loop_
_entity.id
_entity.type
_entity.pdbx_description
1 polymer ?
#
loop_
_entity_poly.entity_id
_entity_poly.type
_entity_poly.pdbx_seq_one_letter_code
_entity_poly.pdbx_strand_id
1 'polypeptide(L)'
;MGVSKFIKCVTVGDGAVGKTCLLICYTSNRFPTDYIPTEDYSRLRPLNYRGTGVFVLAFSLISKASYENVLKKWMPELRRFAPNVPIALVGTKLDLRGDKGYLADHMRSNVISSAQGEELRKIIGALADIECSSKTQQNVKAIFDTAIKVVLQPRRSKEIPRKHKGSMGCTVMSI
;
A
#
# COMPACT_ATOMS: atom_id res chain seq x y z
N MET A 1 -14.13 28.59 10.06
CA MET A 1 -12.93 27.92 10.61
C MET A 1 -12.84 26.53 9.99
N GLY A 2 -11.86 26.26 9.13
CA GLY A 2 -11.68 24.93 8.55
C GLY A 2 -11.12 23.99 9.61
N VAL A 3 -11.81 22.89 9.91
CA VAL A 3 -11.33 21.87 10.83
C VAL A 3 -10.12 21.18 10.18
N SER A 4 -8.93 21.34 10.75
CA SER A 4 -7.74 20.58 10.33
C SER A 4 -8.00 19.08 10.54
N LYS A 5 -8.12 18.33 9.45
CA LYS A 5 -8.24 16.86 9.52
C LYS A 5 -6.85 16.25 9.73
N PHE A 6 -6.67 15.56 10.85
CA PHE A 6 -5.48 14.75 11.09
C PHE A 6 -5.58 13.42 10.33
N ILE A 7 -4.59 13.11 9.50
CA ILE A 7 -4.52 11.85 8.74
C ILE A 7 -3.42 10.99 9.34
N LYS A 8 -3.80 9.85 9.92
CA LYS A 8 -2.86 8.82 10.35
C LYS A 8 -2.50 7.92 9.17
N CYS A 9 -1.26 8.04 8.68
CA CYS A 9 -0.69 7.16 7.66
C CYS A 9 0.21 6.12 8.34
N VAL A 10 0.06 4.84 7.99
CA VAL A 10 0.91 3.76 8.52
C VAL A 10 1.60 3.03 7.38
N THR A 11 2.93 2.94 7.44
CA THR A 11 3.75 2.23 6.45
C THR A 11 4.06 0.81 6.93
N VAL A 12 3.74 -0.20 6.12
CA VAL A 12 3.98 -1.61 6.39
C VAL A 12 4.67 -2.29 5.20
N GLY A 13 5.20 -3.50 5.39
CA GLY A 13 6.01 -4.19 4.39
C GLY A 13 7.19 -4.93 5.01
N ASP A 14 7.83 -5.80 4.24
CA ASP A 14 8.92 -6.66 4.72
C ASP A 14 10.12 -5.90 5.30
N GLY A 15 10.96 -6.61 6.05
CA GLY A 15 12.27 -6.11 6.46
C GLY A 15 13.10 -5.67 5.25
N ALA A 16 13.94 -4.65 5.43
CA ALA A 16 14.88 -4.16 4.40
C ALA A 16 14.27 -3.68 3.06
N VAL A 17 12.93 -3.57 2.92
CA VAL A 17 12.31 -2.99 1.72
C VAL A 17 12.46 -1.46 1.66
N GLY A 18 12.97 -0.80 2.70
CA GLY A 18 13.24 0.66 2.66
C GLY A 18 12.12 1.55 3.21
N LYS A 19 11.24 1.03 4.08
CA LYS A 19 10.19 1.82 4.76
C LYS A 19 10.77 3.01 5.55
N THR A 20 11.83 2.77 6.32
CA THR A 20 12.48 3.80 7.14
C THR A 20 13.16 4.84 6.26
N CYS A 21 13.89 4.42 5.22
CA CYS A 21 14.47 5.32 4.23
C CYS A 21 13.40 6.18 3.55
N LEU A 22 12.24 5.61 3.23
CA LEU A 22 11.12 6.34 2.64
C LEU A 22 10.60 7.44 3.57
N LEU A 23 10.38 7.12 4.85
CA LEU A 23 9.89 8.08 5.83
C LEU A 23 10.92 9.19 6.11
N ILE A 24 12.20 8.84 6.31
CA ILE A 24 13.28 9.81 6.53
C ILE A 24 13.44 10.72 5.31
N CYS A 25 13.43 10.16 4.10
CA CYS A 25 13.54 10.92 2.87
C CYS A 25 12.38 11.91 2.72
N TYR A 26 11.16 11.50 3.06
CA TYR A 26 10.00 12.38 2.97
C TYR A 26 10.04 13.52 3.99
N THR A 27 10.45 13.26 5.24
CA THR A 27 10.43 14.28 6.30
C THR A 27 11.66 15.19 6.28
N SER A 28 12.79 14.69 5.81
CA SER A 28 14.10 15.36 5.93
C SER A 28 14.72 15.73 4.59
N ASN A 29 14.12 15.34 3.45
CA ASN A 29 14.68 15.51 2.10
C ASN A 29 16.12 14.98 1.96
N ARG A 30 16.47 13.96 2.73
CA ARG A 30 17.80 13.34 2.78
C ARG A 30 17.68 11.83 2.78
N PHE A 31 18.59 11.16 2.10
CA PHE A 31 18.73 9.71 2.20
C PHE A 31 19.68 9.37 3.38
N PRO A 32 19.29 8.47 4.30
CA PRO A 32 20.16 8.10 5.42
C PRO A 32 21.37 7.32 4.92
N THR A 33 22.57 7.77 5.27
CA THR A 33 23.85 7.06 5.04
C THR A 33 24.08 6.00 6.10
N ASP A 34 23.66 6.29 7.33
CA ASP A 34 23.75 5.40 8.48
C ASP A 34 22.34 4.93 8.84
N TYR A 35 22.15 3.61 8.89
CA TYR A 35 20.85 3.02 9.21
C TYR A 35 21.02 1.83 10.15
N ILE A 36 20.30 1.89 11.28
CA ILE A 36 20.15 0.76 12.20
C ILE A 36 18.91 -0.05 11.76
N PRO A 37 19.06 -1.34 11.44
CA PRO A 37 17.93 -2.19 11.11
C PRO A 37 16.84 -2.16 12.18
N THR A 38 15.60 -1.85 11.79
CA THR A 38 14.44 -1.94 12.67
C THR A 38 14.19 -3.39 13.07
N GLU A 39 14.06 -3.64 14.37
CA GLU A 39 13.70 -4.95 14.92
C GLU A 39 12.27 -5.37 14.50
N ASP A 40 12.02 -6.68 14.40
CA ASP A 40 10.70 -7.20 14.01
C ASP A 40 9.72 -7.25 15.20
N TYR A 41 8.93 -6.19 15.36
CA TYR A 41 7.85 -6.12 16.35
C TYR A 41 6.50 -6.61 15.82
N SER A 42 6.48 -7.79 15.20
CA SER A 42 5.29 -8.36 14.56
C SER A 42 4.05 -8.41 15.45
N ARG A 43 4.20 -8.74 16.74
CA ARG A 43 3.09 -8.84 17.71
C ARG A 43 2.50 -7.49 18.13
N LEU A 44 3.32 -6.44 18.17
CA LEU A 44 2.91 -5.10 18.61
C LEU A 44 2.41 -4.24 17.46
N ARG A 45 2.79 -4.57 16.22
CA ARG A 45 2.41 -3.84 15.00
C ARG A 45 0.90 -3.56 14.88
N PRO A 46 -0.01 -4.52 15.13
CA PRO A 46 -1.45 -4.29 14.97
C PRO A 46 -2.02 -3.21 15.89
N LEU A 47 -1.39 -2.93 17.04
CA LEU A 47 -1.80 -1.87 17.95
C LEU A 47 -1.75 -0.49 17.26
N ASN A 48 -0.86 -0.34 16.27
CA ASN A 48 -0.71 0.89 15.51
C ASN A 48 -1.76 1.06 14.39
N TYR A 49 -2.58 0.05 14.08
CA TYR A 49 -3.55 0.12 12.98
C TYR A 49 -4.86 0.83 13.36
N ARG A 50 -5.14 0.98 14.66
CA ARG A 50 -6.34 1.69 15.13
C ARG A 50 -6.29 3.16 14.69
N GLY A 51 -7.38 3.62 14.07
CA GLY A 51 -7.52 4.99 13.58
C GLY A 51 -6.69 5.32 12.34
N THR A 52 -6.06 4.34 11.70
CA THR A 52 -5.33 4.55 10.45
C THR A 52 -6.28 4.97 9.33
N GLY A 53 -5.99 6.10 8.68
CA GLY A 53 -6.75 6.60 7.55
C GLY A 53 -6.34 5.95 6.23
N VAL A 54 -5.07 5.56 6.08
CA VAL A 54 -4.50 4.93 4.88
C VAL A 54 -3.25 4.14 5.23
N PHE A 55 -3.07 2.99 4.58
CA PHE A 55 -1.81 2.23 4.62
C PHE A 55 -0.95 2.53 3.41
N VAL A 56 0.35 2.68 3.64
CA VAL A 56 1.38 2.57 2.60
C VAL A 56 1.96 1.17 2.70
N LEU A 57 1.63 0.30 1.75
CA LEU A 57 2.11 -1.08 1.71
C LEU A 57 3.30 -1.17 0.77
N ALA A 58 4.50 -1.31 1.34
CA ALA A 58 5.75 -1.29 0.61
C ALA A 58 6.29 -2.70 0.32
N PHE A 59 6.77 -2.89 -0.91
CA PHE A 59 7.62 -3.99 -1.32
C PHE A 59 8.82 -3.43 -2.10
N SER A 60 9.86 -4.23 -2.30
CA SER A 60 11.03 -3.79 -3.06
C SER A 60 11.01 -4.29 -4.49
N LEU A 61 11.26 -3.40 -5.45
CA LEU A 61 11.32 -3.71 -6.89
C LEU A 61 12.46 -4.66 -7.27
N ILE A 62 13.39 -4.93 -6.36
CA ILE A 62 14.51 -5.86 -6.53
C ILE A 62 14.39 -7.11 -5.65
N SER A 63 13.22 -7.36 -5.04
CA SER A 63 12.99 -8.51 -4.16
C SER A 63 11.63 -9.16 -4.42
N LYS A 64 11.64 -10.23 -5.23
CA LYS A 64 10.46 -11.05 -5.50
C LYS A 64 9.80 -11.63 -4.26
N ALA A 65 10.58 -12.02 -3.25
CA ALA A 65 10.03 -12.48 -1.98
C ALA A 65 9.15 -11.41 -1.31
N SER A 66 9.61 -10.15 -1.28
CA SER A 66 8.84 -9.05 -0.70
C SER A 66 7.54 -8.76 -1.47
N TYR A 67 7.57 -8.92 -2.80
CA TYR A 67 6.39 -8.80 -3.66
C TYR A 67 5.37 -9.91 -3.35
N GLU A 68 5.80 -11.16 -3.27
CA GLU A 68 4.90 -12.28 -2.95
C GLU A 68 4.31 -12.19 -1.55
N ASN A 69 5.09 -11.68 -0.59
CA ASN A 69 4.65 -11.50 0.80
C ASN A 69 3.55 -10.43 0.93
N VAL A 70 3.35 -9.55 -0.06
CA VAL A 70 2.18 -8.67 -0.09
C VAL A 70 0.89 -9.50 0.00
N LEU A 71 0.77 -10.56 -0.79
CA LEU A 71 -0.40 -11.44 -0.79
C LEU A 71 -0.36 -12.47 0.34
N LYS A 72 0.82 -13.07 0.58
CA LYS A 72 0.94 -14.19 1.53
C LYS A 72 0.87 -13.76 3.00
N LYS A 73 1.28 -12.53 3.32
CA LYS A 73 1.46 -12.05 4.69
C LYS A 73 0.73 -10.74 4.95
N TRP A 74 1.05 -9.69 4.19
CA TRP A 74 0.61 -8.34 4.52
C TRP A 74 -0.88 -8.12 4.30
N MET A 75 -1.44 -8.64 3.20
CA MET A 75 -2.87 -8.49 2.93
C MET A 75 -3.75 -9.23 3.94
N PRO A 76 -3.47 -10.50 4.30
CA PRO A 76 -4.18 -11.17 5.38
C PRO A 76 -4.11 -10.40 6.71
N GLU A 77 -2.94 -9.86 7.08
CA GLU A 77 -2.77 -9.09 8.31
C GLU A 77 -3.58 -7.79 8.30
N LEU A 78 -3.45 -6.98 7.24
CA LEU A 78 -4.17 -5.71 7.12
C LEU A 78 -5.68 -5.93 7.09
N ARG A 79 -6.17 -6.94 6.37
CA ARG A 79 -7.60 -7.25 6.31
C ARG A 79 -8.15 -7.79 7.62
N ARG A 80 -7.35 -8.52 8.40
CA ARG A 80 -7.74 -8.99 9.74
C ARG A 80 -7.96 -7.85 10.73
N PHE A 81 -7.05 -6.87 10.76
CA PHE A 81 -7.04 -5.85 11.79
C PHE A 81 -7.64 -4.50 11.36
N ALA A 82 -7.72 -4.24 10.05
CA ALA A 82 -8.16 -2.97 9.49
C ALA A 82 -8.82 -3.15 8.08
N PRO A 83 -9.92 -3.92 7.98
CA PRO A 83 -10.49 -4.40 6.71
C PRO A 83 -10.88 -3.32 5.70
N ASN A 84 -11.27 -2.14 6.19
CA ASN A 84 -11.85 -1.07 5.36
C ASN A 84 -10.91 0.12 5.13
N VAL A 85 -9.64 -0.01 5.55
CA VAL A 85 -8.66 1.07 5.39
C VAL A 85 -8.08 0.99 3.97
N PRO A 86 -8.06 2.11 3.23
CA PRO A 86 -7.47 2.13 1.90
C PRO A 86 -5.96 1.88 1.91
N ILE A 87 -5.45 1.36 0.80
CA ILE A 87 -4.05 0.97 0.65
C ILE A 87 -3.48 1.67 -0.59
N ALA A 88 -2.32 2.30 -0.42
CA ALA A 88 -1.42 2.69 -1.49
C ALA A 88 -0.29 1.65 -1.58
N LEU A 89 -0.18 0.96 -2.71
CA LEU A 89 0.89 0.02 -2.97
C LEU A 89 2.13 0.79 -3.42
N VAL A 90 3.30 0.46 -2.86
CA VAL A 90 4.55 1.16 -3.15
C VAL A 90 5.67 0.19 -3.48
N GLY A 91 6.21 0.30 -4.70
CA GLY A 91 7.44 -0.36 -5.12
C GLY A 91 8.65 0.52 -4.79
N THR A 92 9.54 0.06 -3.91
CA THR A 92 10.73 0.81 -3.50
C THR A 92 11.98 0.41 -4.27
N LYS A 93 13.03 1.23 -4.15
CA LYS A 93 14.36 1.02 -4.76
C LYS A 93 14.32 1.02 -6.28
N LEU A 94 13.53 1.92 -6.85
CA LEU A 94 13.42 2.12 -8.30
C LEU A 94 14.77 2.38 -8.97
N ASP A 95 15.69 3.04 -8.29
CA ASP A 95 17.05 3.32 -8.76
C ASP A 95 17.83 2.05 -9.11
N LEU A 96 17.57 0.93 -8.43
CA LEU A 96 18.29 -0.33 -8.65
C LEU A 96 17.68 -1.20 -9.76
N ARG A 97 16.43 -0.93 -10.17
CA ARG A 97 15.73 -1.78 -11.14
C ARG A 97 16.41 -1.79 -12.52
N GLY A 98 16.96 -0.66 -12.93
CA GLY A 98 17.66 -0.50 -14.22
C GLY A 98 19.19 -0.40 -14.08
N ASP A 99 19.73 -0.52 -12.87
CA ASP A 99 21.15 -0.33 -12.62
C ASP A 99 21.97 -1.53 -13.12
N LYS A 100 22.84 -1.30 -14.10
CA LYS A 100 23.60 -2.37 -14.75
C LYS A 100 24.57 -3.08 -13.79
N GLY A 101 25.16 -2.35 -12.84
CA GLY A 101 26.06 -2.92 -11.84
C GLY A 101 25.31 -3.87 -10.92
N TYR A 102 24.21 -3.39 -10.33
CA TYR A 102 23.34 -4.20 -9.49
C TYR A 102 22.84 -5.46 -10.20
N LEU A 103 22.40 -5.33 -11.46
CA LEU A 103 21.90 -6.45 -12.27
C LEU A 103 22.99 -7.42 -12.75
N ALA A 104 24.28 -7.05 -12.69
CA ALA A 104 25.38 -7.97 -12.97
C ALA A 104 25.58 -8.94 -11.78
N ASP A 105 25.39 -8.44 -10.57
CA ASP A 105 25.62 -9.21 -9.33
C ASP A 105 24.35 -9.93 -8.82
N HIS A 106 23.18 -9.64 -9.39
CA HIS A 106 21.89 -10.15 -8.90
C HIS A 106 21.04 -10.80 -10.00
N MET A 107 20.24 -11.80 -9.60
CA MET A 107 19.32 -12.48 -10.53
C MET A 107 18.22 -11.54 -11.02
N ARG A 108 18.14 -11.32 -12.34
CA ARG A 108 17.08 -10.53 -12.99
C ARG A 108 15.67 -11.02 -12.70
N SER A 109 15.50 -12.31 -12.41
CA SER A 109 14.21 -12.92 -12.03
C SER A 109 13.66 -12.40 -10.69
N ASN A 110 14.48 -11.73 -9.88
CA ASN A 110 14.05 -11.11 -8.62
C ASN A 110 13.52 -9.69 -8.78
N VAL A 111 13.64 -9.12 -9.98
CA VAL A 111 13.23 -7.75 -10.29
C VAL A 111 11.76 -7.71 -10.68
N ILE A 112 11.03 -6.74 -10.17
CA ILE A 112 9.61 -6.53 -10.42
C ILE A 112 9.41 -5.43 -11.45
N SER A 113 8.73 -5.78 -12.53
CA SER A 113 8.31 -4.84 -13.57
C SER A 113 7.11 -4.00 -13.14
N SER A 114 6.92 -2.84 -13.77
CA SER A 114 5.75 -1.99 -13.53
C SER A 114 4.43 -2.68 -13.86
N ALA A 115 4.44 -3.58 -14.85
CA ALA A 115 3.25 -4.37 -15.18
C ALA A 115 2.82 -5.29 -14.02
N GLN A 116 3.79 -5.92 -13.34
CA GLN A 116 3.53 -6.76 -12.17
C GLN A 116 3.07 -5.93 -10.96
N GLY A 117 3.65 -4.75 -10.73
CA GLY A 117 3.18 -3.81 -9.70
C GLY A 117 1.72 -3.41 -9.90
N GLU A 118 1.36 -3.02 -11.13
CA GLU A 118 0.01 -2.65 -11.51
C GLU A 118 -0.98 -3.83 -11.44
N GLU A 119 -0.53 -5.04 -11.79
CA GLU A 119 -1.33 -6.27 -11.60
C GLU A 119 -1.60 -6.54 -10.13
N LEU A 120 -0.57 -6.49 -9.28
CA LEU A 120 -0.70 -6.69 -7.84
C LEU A 120 -1.65 -5.67 -7.21
N ARG A 121 -1.57 -4.40 -7.64
CA ARG A 121 -2.48 -3.34 -7.22
C ARG A 121 -3.94 -3.71 -7.49
N LYS A 122 -4.25 -4.22 -8.68
CA LYS A 122 -5.59 -4.67 -9.06
C LYS A 122 -6.04 -5.83 -8.17
N ILE A 123 -5.18 -6.83 -7.96
CA ILE A 123 -5.48 -8.02 -7.15
C ILE A 123 -5.85 -7.64 -5.71
N ILE A 124 -5.09 -6.75 -5.07
CA ILE A 124 -5.34 -6.38 -3.66
C ILE A 124 -6.39 -5.27 -3.47
N GLY A 125 -6.86 -4.68 -4.58
CA GLY A 125 -7.76 -3.52 -4.57
C GLY A 125 -7.10 -2.26 -3.99
N ALA A 126 -5.81 -2.06 -4.24
CA ALA A 126 -5.11 -0.83 -3.84
C ALA A 126 -5.52 0.34 -4.74
N LEU A 127 -5.56 1.53 -4.15
CA LEU A 127 -6.01 2.74 -4.84
C LEU A 127 -4.96 3.34 -5.78
N ALA A 128 -3.69 3.01 -5.55
CA ALA A 128 -2.58 3.42 -6.39
C ALA A 128 -1.45 2.38 -6.30
N ASP A 129 -0.64 2.32 -7.36
CA ASP A 129 0.69 1.71 -7.40
C ASP A 129 1.68 2.82 -7.70
N ILE A 130 2.67 3.01 -6.81
CA ILE A 130 3.66 4.08 -6.94
C ILE A 130 5.05 3.49 -6.78
N GLU A 131 5.84 3.58 -7.82
CA GLU A 131 7.25 3.20 -7.79
C GLU A 131 8.11 4.40 -7.38
N CYS A 132 9.03 4.19 -6.45
CA CYS A 132 9.84 5.27 -5.90
C CYS A 132 11.28 4.86 -5.61
N SER A 133 12.15 5.86 -5.50
CA SER A 133 13.48 5.72 -4.93
C SER A 133 13.68 6.78 -3.86
N SER A 134 13.92 6.36 -2.62
CA SER A 134 14.34 7.27 -1.56
C SER A 134 15.75 7.81 -1.80
N LYS A 135 16.60 7.08 -2.54
CA LYS A 135 17.98 7.47 -2.81
C LYS A 135 18.04 8.65 -3.78
N THR A 136 17.25 8.60 -4.86
CA THR A 136 17.16 9.67 -5.85
C THR A 136 16.01 10.65 -5.57
N GLN A 137 15.25 10.41 -4.49
CA GLN A 137 14.03 11.12 -4.11
C GLN A 137 12.88 11.03 -5.13
N GLN A 138 13.03 10.21 -6.17
CA GLN A 138 12.02 10.02 -7.21
C GLN A 138 10.71 9.49 -6.61
N ASN A 139 9.61 10.21 -6.88
CA ASN A 139 8.23 9.89 -6.50
C ASN A 139 7.95 9.77 -4.99
N VAL A 140 8.90 10.11 -4.11
CA VAL A 140 8.70 10.04 -2.65
C VAL A 140 7.53 10.92 -2.20
N LYS A 141 7.48 12.18 -2.67
CA LYS A 141 6.37 13.10 -2.36
C LYS A 141 5.02 12.60 -2.91
N ALA A 142 5.03 11.98 -4.10
CA ALA A 142 3.82 11.50 -4.76
C ALA A 142 3.09 10.42 -3.96
N ILE A 143 3.81 9.59 -3.19
CA ILE A 143 3.24 8.60 -2.28
C ILE A 143 2.32 9.26 -1.26
N PHE A 144 2.84 10.28 -0.56
CA PHE A 144 2.11 10.93 0.53
C PHE A 144 1.05 11.89 0.02
N ASP A 145 1.28 12.58 -1.10
CA ASP A 145 0.25 13.37 -1.78
C ASP A 145 -0.95 12.49 -2.18
N THR A 146 -0.68 11.28 -2.68
CA THR A 146 -1.73 10.31 -3.04
C THR A 146 -2.46 9.80 -1.79
N ALA A 147 -1.72 9.47 -0.73
CA ALA A 147 -2.31 9.04 0.55
C ALA A 147 -3.26 10.11 1.13
N ILE A 148 -2.87 11.38 1.07
CA ILE A 148 -3.71 12.51 1.50
C ILE A 148 -4.96 12.62 0.63
N LYS A 149 -4.80 12.63 -0.71
CA LYS A 149 -5.93 12.71 -1.65
C LYS A 149 -6.95 11.60 -1.42
N VAL A 150 -6.48 10.37 -1.22
CA VAL A 150 -7.33 9.19 -0.94
C VAL A 150 -8.20 9.39 0.30
N VAL A 151 -7.65 9.97 1.36
CA VAL A 151 -8.38 10.15 2.63
C VAL A 151 -9.32 11.36 2.58
N LEU A 152 -8.96 12.40 1.82
CA LEU A 152 -9.76 13.61 1.69
C LEU A 152 -10.91 13.48 0.68
N GLN A 153 -10.79 12.61 -0.32
CA GLN A 153 -11.86 12.39 -1.28
C GLN A 153 -13.09 11.80 -0.58
N PRO A 154 -14.31 12.33 -0.84
CA PRO A 154 -15.53 11.72 -0.35
C PRO A 154 -15.55 10.26 -0.81
N ARG A 155 -15.73 9.32 0.14
CA ARG A 155 -15.95 7.92 -0.23
C ARG A 155 -17.16 7.93 -1.15
N ARG A 156 -16.99 7.62 -2.44
CA ARG A 156 -18.10 7.26 -3.32
C ARG A 156 -18.76 6.06 -2.65
N SER A 157 -19.83 6.30 -1.91
CA SER A 157 -20.75 5.24 -1.53
C SER A 157 -21.15 4.58 -2.83
N LYS A 158 -20.81 3.30 -2.99
CA LYS A 158 -21.52 2.47 -3.95
C LYS A 158 -22.95 2.44 -3.44
N GLU A 159 -23.81 3.33 -3.94
CA GLU A 159 -25.24 3.13 -3.84
C GLU A 159 -25.51 1.75 -4.43
N ILE A 160 -25.96 0.84 -3.57
CA ILE A 160 -26.55 -0.41 -4.02
C ILE A 160 -27.78 0.02 -4.83
N PRO A 161 -27.91 -0.34 -6.12
CA PRO A 161 -29.14 -0.07 -6.84
C PRO A 161 -30.28 -0.73 -6.07
N ARG A 162 -31.20 0.07 -5.54
CA ARG A 162 -32.44 -0.42 -4.95
C ARG A 162 -33.20 -1.15 -6.06
N LYS A 163 -33.18 -2.49 -6.04
CA LYS A 163 -34.11 -3.31 -6.82
C LYS A 163 -35.52 -2.82 -6.49
N HIS A 164 -36.19 -2.24 -7.49
CA HIS A 164 -37.61 -1.99 -7.42
C HIS A 164 -38.32 -3.34 -7.22
N LYS A 165 -39.01 -3.49 -6.09
CA LYS A 165 -40.01 -4.56 -5.92
C LYS A 165 -41.20 -4.23 -6.81
N GLY A 166 -41.18 -4.76 -8.03
CA GLY A 166 -42.39 -4.90 -8.84
C GLY A 166 -43.28 -5.97 -8.19
N SER A 167 -44.47 -5.54 -7.80
CA SER A 167 -45.61 -6.37 -7.43
C SER A 167 -45.94 -7.37 -8.54
N MET A 168 -46.04 -8.66 -8.21
CA MET A 168 -46.98 -9.55 -8.88
C MET A 168 -47.36 -10.67 -7.92
N GLY A 169 -48.67 -10.79 -7.68
CA GLY A 169 -49.27 -11.51 -6.57
C GLY A 169 -49.05 -13.02 -6.57
N CYS A 170 -49.17 -13.59 -5.37
CA CYS A 170 -49.33 -15.02 -5.13
C CYS A 170 -50.74 -15.21 -4.54
N THR A 171 -51.61 -15.94 -5.24
CA THR A 171 -52.90 -16.37 -4.70
C THR A 171 -52.75 -17.81 -4.24
N VAL A 172 -52.90 -18.04 -2.94
CA VAL A 172 -53.05 -19.37 -2.35
C VAL A 172 -54.54 -19.69 -2.30
N MET A 173 -54.95 -20.82 -2.86
CA MET A 173 -56.18 -21.49 -2.44
C MET A 173 -55.88 -22.98 -2.29
N SER A 174 -55.98 -23.44 -1.04
CA SER A 174 -56.09 -24.84 -0.67
C SER A 174 -57.55 -25.28 -0.74
N ILE A 175 -57.77 -26.51 -1.17
CA ILE A 175 -58.74 -27.42 -0.55
C ILE A 175 -58.00 -28.74 -0.33
#